data_AF-M6V6L8-F1
#
_entry.id   AF-M6V6L8-F1
#
_cell.length_a   1.000
_cell.length_b   1.000
_cell.length_c   1.000
_cell.angle_alpha   90.00
_cell.angle_beta   90.00
_cell.angle_gamma   90.00
#
_symmetry.space_group_name_H-M   'P 1'
#
loop_
_entity.id
_entity.type
_entity.pdbx_description
1 polymer ?
#
loop_
_entity_poly.entity_id
_entity_poly.type
_entity_poly.pdbx_seq_one_letter_code
_entity_poly.pdbx_strand_id
1 'polypeptide(L)'
;MANTNSKFKAETVVSNEMFNPVAVDQGTENTEFEDNDNFLTGTSGVATLGKLAGMSFGIYDLLGSPSTRRNYRKFFGDYVQLSGTWSGNAGSLIVNGAGGSAISELYNNELILFPGGVVRKVKTIASSNQLTIPNELPNNYSNVILYRIPTLSERLKIIEDMIESSKVPLGGLTEDPLDQLDPTRYKLINSQTISRTTYATLWTLLSRSVTSITPSTDRISSAAHGCVEGQLVKFNFTGGGITALTKYYVRNPTANDFQISATETGTIIDLTSSQSGTMLINAEWGFGDGSTTFNVPDRKGLFARYAGVHGTRAKAAGGNYNGGAVGYEGQDMFQGFLIQAISNGGSAVMPGGSIGTGNPLYPLNDGTNGTPRTGNETNPAFISIKCKVRVA
;
A
#
# COMPACT_ATOMS: atom_id res chain seq x y z
N MET A 1 4.51 32.77 31.16
CA MET A 1 3.50 33.72 31.65
C MET A 1 2.68 34.16 30.45
N ALA A 2 1.41 33.74 30.40
CA ALA A 2 0.49 34.16 29.33
C ALA A 2 0.19 35.65 29.50
N ASN A 3 0.40 36.42 28.44
CA ASN A 3 0.11 37.85 28.44
C ASN A 3 -1.41 38.04 28.44
N THR A 4 -2.00 38.24 29.63
CA THR A 4 -3.44 38.22 29.87
C THR A 4 -4.20 39.48 29.46
N ASN A 5 -3.57 40.42 28.75
CA ASN A 5 -4.22 41.67 28.32
C ASN A 5 -3.77 42.18 26.93
N SER A 6 -3.61 41.30 25.94
CA SER A 6 -3.51 41.75 24.55
C SER A 6 -4.90 42.19 24.05
N LYS A 7 -5.22 43.48 24.21
CA LYS A 7 -6.40 44.09 23.57
C LYS A 7 -6.10 44.25 22.07
N PHE A 8 -6.67 43.35 21.26
CA PHE A 8 -6.61 43.43 19.80
C PHE A 8 -7.60 44.49 19.30
N LYS A 9 -7.08 45.55 18.70
CA LYS A 9 -7.89 46.56 18.05
C LYS A 9 -8.20 46.09 16.63
N ALA A 10 -9.47 45.96 16.25
CA ALA A 10 -9.85 45.54 14.90
C ALA A 10 -9.24 46.43 13.79
N GLU A 11 -9.04 47.72 14.10
CA GLU A 11 -8.34 48.72 13.27
C GLU A 11 -6.84 48.43 13.03
N THR A 12 -6.21 47.53 13.78
CA THR A 12 -4.80 47.12 13.57
C THR A 12 -4.61 45.93 12.63
N VAL A 13 -5.71 45.35 12.10
CA VAL A 13 -5.64 44.29 11.09
C VAL A 13 -5.46 44.90 9.70
N VAL A 14 -4.25 45.36 9.40
CA VAL A 14 -3.89 45.97 8.10
C VAL A 14 -3.06 45.05 7.19
N SER A 15 -2.98 43.75 7.50
CA SER A 15 -2.34 42.74 6.64
C SER A 15 -3.26 41.52 6.53
N ASN A 16 -4.23 41.45 5.60
CA ASN A 16 -4.06 41.30 4.14
C ASN A 16 -3.13 40.12 3.85
N GLU A 17 -3.66 38.89 3.81
CA GLU A 17 -3.73 38.17 2.52
C GLU A 17 -4.91 37.19 2.38
N MET A 18 -5.74 36.97 3.42
CA MET A 18 -6.90 36.04 3.29
C MET A 18 -8.22 36.56 3.86
N PHE A 19 -8.21 37.50 4.81
CA PHE A 19 -9.43 37.87 5.54
C PHE A 19 -10.29 38.91 4.82
N ASN A 20 -9.65 39.90 4.17
CA ASN A 20 -10.35 40.97 3.47
C ASN A 20 -11.19 40.48 2.28
N PRO A 21 -10.70 39.60 1.38
CA PRO A 21 -11.51 39.15 0.25
C PRO A 21 -12.59 38.10 0.61
N VAL A 22 -12.40 37.29 1.67
CA VAL A 22 -13.38 36.26 2.09
C VAL A 22 -14.56 36.88 2.83
N ALA A 23 -14.33 37.87 3.70
CA ALA A 23 -15.39 38.55 4.43
C ALA A 23 -16.33 39.35 3.51
N VAL A 24 -15.80 39.93 2.42
CA VAL A 24 -16.59 40.66 1.42
C VAL A 24 -17.47 39.72 0.58
N ASP A 25 -17.03 38.48 0.33
CA ASP A 25 -17.81 37.45 -0.40
C ASP A 25 -18.93 36.80 0.45
N GLN A 26 -18.79 36.82 1.78
CA GLN A 26 -19.77 36.26 2.73
C GLN A 26 -20.96 37.19 2.99
N GLY A 27 -20.86 38.49 2.67
CA GLY A 27 -21.94 39.47 2.91
C GLY A 27 -23.14 39.35 1.97
N THR A 28 -23.05 38.57 0.90
CA THR A 28 -24.09 38.42 -0.14
C THR A 28 -24.91 37.13 0.00
N GLU A 29 -24.43 36.17 0.79
CA GLU A 29 -25.23 35.06 1.28
C GLU A 29 -25.80 35.48 2.63
N ASN A 30 -27.11 35.38 2.87
CA ASN A 30 -27.79 35.76 4.12
C ASN A 30 -27.27 34.97 5.35
N THR A 31 -26.02 35.16 5.72
CA THR A 31 -25.39 34.59 6.90
C THR A 31 -25.65 35.57 8.04
N GLU A 32 -26.80 35.41 8.66
CA GLU A 32 -27.24 36.23 9.78
C GLU A 32 -26.81 35.54 11.08
N PHE A 33 -26.11 36.28 11.95
CA PHE A 33 -25.82 35.82 13.30
C PHE A 33 -26.88 36.42 14.23
N GLU A 34 -27.69 35.56 14.84
CA GLU A 34 -28.75 35.98 15.76
C GLU A 34 -28.20 36.08 17.19
N ASP A 35 -28.43 37.21 17.84
CA ASP A 35 -28.21 37.40 19.29
C ASP A 35 -29.48 37.97 19.91
N ASN A 36 -30.15 37.19 20.76
CA ASN A 36 -31.39 37.57 21.45
C ASN A 36 -32.43 38.21 20.50
N ASP A 37 -32.86 37.47 19.47
CA ASP A 37 -33.84 37.89 18.47
C ASP A 37 -33.43 39.13 17.63
N ASN A 38 -32.20 39.63 17.78
CA ASN A 38 -31.62 40.63 16.88
C ASN A 38 -30.75 39.96 15.82
N PHE A 39 -31.15 40.16 14.56
CA PHE A 39 -30.34 39.79 13.41
C PHE A 39 -29.16 40.75 13.28
N LEU A 40 -27.95 40.26 13.52
CA LEU A 40 -26.73 41.00 13.22
C LEU A 40 -26.51 40.99 11.71
N THR A 41 -27.08 41.98 11.04
CA THR A 41 -26.81 42.25 9.63
C THR A 41 -25.53 43.09 9.50
N GLY A 42 -24.71 42.81 8.47
CA GLY A 42 -23.40 43.42 8.24
C GLY A 42 -23.40 44.95 8.07
N THR A 43 -24.55 45.59 8.14
CA THR A 43 -24.77 47.03 8.01
C THR A 43 -24.82 47.78 9.36
N SER A 44 -24.93 47.09 10.50
CA SER A 44 -25.11 47.74 11.81
C SER A 44 -23.85 47.73 12.70
N GLY A 45 -22.98 48.70 12.45
CA GLY A 45 -21.96 49.15 13.41
C GLY A 45 -20.66 48.35 13.43
N VAL A 46 -19.56 49.04 13.09
CA VAL A 46 -18.16 48.55 13.12
C VAL A 46 -17.73 47.82 14.41
N ALA A 47 -18.41 48.06 15.54
CA ALA A 47 -18.10 47.44 16.81
C ALA A 47 -18.48 45.94 16.89
N THR A 48 -19.57 45.53 16.23
CA THR A 48 -20.09 44.15 16.28
C THR A 48 -19.36 43.24 15.29
N LEU A 49 -19.10 43.75 14.09
CA LEU A 49 -18.19 43.13 13.11
C LEU A 49 -16.77 42.96 13.67
N GLY A 50 -16.25 43.95 14.40
CA GLY A 50 -14.95 43.86 15.06
C GLY A 50 -14.87 42.76 16.13
N LYS A 51 -15.96 42.54 16.89
CA LYS A 51 -16.05 41.45 17.88
C LYS A 51 -16.10 40.08 17.21
N LEU A 52 -16.92 39.92 16.18
CA LEU A 52 -17.03 38.68 15.42
C LEU A 52 -15.70 38.35 14.73
N ALA A 53 -15.09 39.31 14.04
CA ALA A 53 -13.75 39.15 13.44
C ALA A 53 -12.69 38.80 14.49
N GLY A 54 -12.78 39.37 15.70
CA GLY A 54 -11.92 39.02 16.83
C GLY A 54 -12.11 37.60 17.33
N MET A 55 -13.35 37.11 17.41
CA MET A 55 -13.66 35.71 17.76
C MET A 55 -13.16 34.74 16.68
N SER A 56 -13.35 35.08 15.40
CA SER A 56 -12.83 34.29 14.28
C SER A 56 -11.30 34.24 14.28
N PHE A 57 -10.64 35.37 14.59
CA PHE A 57 -9.19 35.44 14.72
C PHE A 57 -8.69 34.61 15.91
N GLY A 58 -9.38 34.68 17.05
CA GLY A 58 -9.08 33.85 18.22
C GLY A 58 -9.20 32.36 17.93
N ILE A 59 -10.24 31.94 17.19
CA ILE A 59 -10.42 30.55 16.76
C ILE A 59 -9.35 30.17 15.72
N TYR A 60 -9.02 31.05 14.77
CA TYR A 60 -7.98 30.80 13.77
C TYR A 60 -6.58 30.66 14.39
N ASP A 61 -6.26 31.46 15.42
CA ASP A 61 -5.01 31.34 16.16
C ASP A 61 -5.00 30.08 17.05
N LEU A 62 -6.12 29.75 17.70
CA LEU A 62 -6.27 28.56 18.53
C LEU A 62 -6.21 27.25 17.73
N LEU A 63 -6.80 27.22 16.54
CA LEU A 63 -6.73 26.10 15.61
C LEU A 63 -5.39 26.04 14.85
N GLY A 64 -4.49 26.99 15.11
CA GLY A 64 -3.16 27.06 14.50
C GLY A 64 -3.16 28.02 13.32
N SER A 65 -2.75 29.26 13.59
CA SER A 65 -2.22 30.17 12.57
C SER A 65 -1.16 29.45 11.72
N PRO A 66 -0.87 29.88 10.46
CA PRO A 66 0.17 29.23 9.66
C PRO A 66 1.44 29.15 10.49
N SER A 67 1.86 27.92 10.83
CA SER A 67 2.96 27.70 11.75
C SER A 67 4.16 28.52 11.30
N THR A 68 4.55 29.51 12.10
CA THR A 68 5.74 30.33 11.84
C THR A 68 7.03 29.58 12.20
N ARG A 69 6.92 28.38 12.81
CA ARG A 69 8.05 27.50 13.08
C ARG A 69 8.52 26.81 11.81
N ARG A 70 9.83 26.91 11.55
CA ARG A 70 10.53 26.21 10.46
C ARG A 70 10.19 24.71 10.48
N ASN A 71 9.86 24.15 9.32
CA ASN A 71 9.56 22.73 9.07
C ASN A 71 8.21 22.18 9.59
N TYR A 72 7.26 23.03 9.97
CA TYR A 72 5.90 22.60 10.34
C TYR A 72 4.88 23.09 9.31
N ARG A 73 3.92 22.22 8.98
CA ARG A 73 2.85 22.51 8.01
C ARG A 73 1.70 23.28 8.66
N LYS A 74 0.97 24.05 7.85
CA LYS A 74 -0.25 24.77 8.29
C LYS A 74 -1.32 23.78 8.78
N PHE A 75 -2.22 24.21 9.65
CA PHE A 75 -3.33 23.37 10.14
C PHE A 75 -4.26 22.87 9.03
N PHE A 76 -4.38 23.59 7.92
CA PHE A 76 -5.12 23.11 6.74
C PHE A 76 -4.23 22.44 5.69
N GLY A 77 -2.91 22.36 5.91
CA GLY A 77 -1.96 21.82 4.94
C GLY A 77 -1.49 22.84 3.90
N ASP A 78 -0.75 22.36 2.90
CA ASP A 78 -0.32 23.16 1.76
C ASP A 78 -1.51 23.37 0.80
N TYR A 79 -1.54 24.49 0.08
CA TYR A 79 -2.64 24.72 -0.87
C TYR A 79 -2.62 23.67 -1.99
N VAL A 80 -3.80 23.22 -2.40
CA VAL A 80 -3.93 22.25 -3.51
C VAL A 80 -4.06 23.01 -4.82
N GLN A 81 -3.14 22.78 -5.75
CA GLN A 81 -3.23 23.35 -7.08
C GLN A 81 -4.41 22.72 -7.84
N LEU A 82 -5.22 23.55 -8.49
CA LEU A 82 -6.23 23.09 -9.44
C LEU A 82 -5.59 22.75 -10.78
N SER A 83 -6.15 21.76 -11.47
CA SER A 83 -5.72 21.41 -12.82
C SER A 83 -6.02 22.52 -13.82
N GLY A 84 -5.25 22.52 -14.91
CA GLY A 84 -5.39 23.49 -16.00
C GLY A 84 -4.98 24.91 -15.65
N THR A 85 -5.37 25.83 -16.53
CA THR A 85 -5.18 27.27 -16.35
C THR A 85 -6.52 27.97 -16.35
N TRP A 86 -6.67 29.01 -15.54
CA TRP A 86 -7.93 29.72 -15.32
C TRP A 86 -7.80 31.18 -15.71
N SER A 87 -8.88 31.75 -16.23
CA SER A 87 -8.95 33.15 -16.65
C SER A 87 -10.27 33.77 -16.20
N GLY A 88 -10.23 35.04 -15.87
CA GLY A 88 -11.39 35.83 -15.49
C GLY A 88 -11.11 37.30 -15.69
N ASN A 89 -12.11 38.03 -16.16
CA ASN A 89 -11.98 39.47 -16.41
C ASN A 89 -12.40 40.25 -15.17
N ALA A 90 -11.80 41.42 -14.97
CA ALA A 90 -12.27 42.38 -13.98
C ALA A 90 -13.74 42.72 -14.23
N GLY A 91 -14.53 42.84 -13.15
CA GLY A 91 -15.98 43.08 -13.26
C GLY A 91 -16.80 41.85 -13.67
N SER A 92 -16.20 40.65 -13.76
CA SER A 92 -16.92 39.42 -14.10
C SER A 92 -17.10 38.51 -12.88
N LEU A 93 -18.22 37.78 -12.88
CA LEU A 93 -18.52 36.69 -11.93
C LEU A 93 -18.14 35.31 -12.47
N ILE A 94 -17.60 35.22 -13.68
CA ILE A 94 -17.31 33.97 -14.37
C ILE A 94 -15.81 33.77 -14.46
N VAL A 95 -15.37 32.56 -14.12
CA VAL A 95 -13.99 32.11 -14.25
C VAL A 95 -13.99 30.91 -15.19
N ASN A 96 -13.23 31.02 -16.28
CA ASN A 96 -13.13 29.99 -17.31
C ASN A 96 -11.78 29.28 -17.21
N GLY A 97 -11.80 27.96 -17.28
CA GLY A 97 -10.64 27.09 -17.28
C GLY A 97 -10.29 26.60 -18.68
N ALA A 98 -9.03 26.20 -18.86
CA ALA A 98 -8.55 25.42 -19.99
C ALA A 98 -7.79 24.21 -19.45
N GLY A 99 -8.28 23.00 -19.76
CA GLY A 99 -7.72 21.76 -19.23
C GLY A 99 -7.94 21.55 -17.74
N GLY A 100 -8.91 22.25 -17.14
CA GLY A 100 -9.30 22.14 -15.73
C GLY A 100 -10.30 21.01 -15.48
N SER A 101 -10.41 20.60 -14.22
CA SER A 101 -11.30 19.53 -13.76
C SER A 101 -12.12 19.94 -12.51
N ALA A 102 -12.70 21.14 -12.52
CA ALA A 102 -13.39 21.70 -11.35
C ALA A 102 -14.49 20.79 -10.76
N ILE A 103 -15.21 20.01 -11.57
CA ILE A 103 -16.25 19.09 -11.09
C ILE A 103 -15.68 18.02 -10.12
N SER A 104 -14.43 17.60 -10.31
CA SER A 104 -13.78 16.60 -9.45
C SER A 104 -12.87 17.20 -8.39
N GLU A 105 -12.47 18.46 -8.54
CA GLU A 105 -11.44 19.10 -7.71
C GLU A 105 -11.99 20.16 -6.76
N LEU A 106 -13.23 20.61 -6.96
CA LEU A 106 -13.86 21.65 -6.17
C LEU A 106 -15.29 21.24 -5.77
N TYR A 107 -15.75 21.84 -4.68
CA TYR A 107 -17.16 21.88 -4.34
C TYR A 107 -17.66 23.32 -4.28
N ASN A 108 -18.98 23.50 -4.42
CA ASN A 108 -19.61 24.77 -4.10
C ASN A 108 -19.27 25.14 -2.65
N ASN A 109 -19.08 26.43 -2.43
CA ASN A 109 -18.67 27.04 -1.17
C ASN A 109 -17.21 26.86 -0.74
N GLU A 110 -16.38 26.18 -1.54
CA GLU A 110 -14.94 26.15 -1.31
C GLU A 110 -14.28 27.48 -1.65
N LEU A 111 -13.13 27.75 -1.01
CA LEU A 111 -12.33 28.94 -1.26
C LEU A 111 -11.22 28.64 -2.26
N ILE A 112 -11.15 29.47 -3.30
CA ILE A 112 -10.09 29.47 -4.30
C ILE A 112 -9.25 30.74 -4.19
N LEU A 113 -7.96 30.59 -4.41
CA LEU A 113 -6.94 31.62 -4.34
C LEU A 113 -6.39 31.90 -5.74
N PHE A 114 -6.51 33.17 -6.14
CA PHE A 114 -5.91 33.74 -7.33
C PHE A 114 -4.50 34.26 -7.01
N PRO A 115 -3.62 34.38 -8.04
CA PRO A 115 -2.35 35.06 -7.88
C PRO A 115 -2.53 36.47 -7.32
N GLY A 116 -1.62 36.90 -6.44
CA GLY A 116 -1.70 38.21 -5.78
C GLY A 116 -2.61 38.24 -4.55
N GLY A 117 -3.00 37.10 -4.00
CA GLY A 117 -3.66 37.02 -2.69
C GLY A 117 -5.19 37.21 -2.73
N VAL A 118 -5.79 37.22 -3.92
CA VAL A 118 -7.24 37.39 -4.04
C VAL A 118 -7.93 36.05 -3.80
N VAL A 119 -8.79 35.99 -2.78
CA VAL A 119 -9.59 34.80 -2.46
C VAL A 119 -11.03 35.01 -2.96
N ARG A 120 -11.64 33.96 -3.51
CA ARG A 120 -13.06 33.93 -3.86
C ARG A 120 -13.68 32.63 -3.40
N LYS A 121 -14.95 32.69 -3.03
CA LYS A 121 -15.77 31.50 -2.82
C LYS A 121 -16.26 30.99 -4.17
N VAL A 122 -16.33 29.69 -4.33
CA VAL A 122 -16.97 29.07 -5.49
C VAL A 122 -18.48 29.09 -5.26
N LYS A 123 -19.21 29.82 -6.09
CA LYS A 123 -20.68 29.88 -6.00
C LYS A 123 -21.33 28.71 -6.73
N THR A 124 -20.91 28.45 -7.95
CA THR A 124 -21.45 27.34 -8.74
C THR A 124 -20.38 26.82 -9.70
N ILE A 125 -20.23 25.50 -9.78
CA ILE A 125 -19.41 24.85 -10.81
C ILE A 125 -20.31 24.50 -11.98
N ALA A 126 -20.19 25.24 -13.08
CA ALA A 126 -21.02 25.05 -14.28
C ALA A 126 -20.49 23.93 -15.18
N SER A 127 -19.17 23.71 -15.19
CA SER A 127 -18.52 22.59 -15.87
C SER A 127 -17.11 22.36 -15.31
N SER A 128 -16.39 21.34 -15.79
CA SER A 128 -14.97 21.12 -15.44
C SER A 128 -14.07 22.32 -15.73
N ASN A 129 -14.47 23.17 -16.67
CA ASN A 129 -13.73 24.36 -17.12
C ASN A 129 -14.49 25.66 -16.87
N GLN A 130 -15.49 25.69 -15.99
CA GLN A 130 -16.19 26.93 -15.70
C GLN A 130 -16.79 26.92 -14.30
N LEU A 131 -16.49 27.98 -13.54
CA LEU A 131 -17.09 28.24 -12.24
C LEU A 131 -17.54 29.70 -12.15
N THR A 132 -18.48 29.95 -11.26
CA THR A 132 -18.94 31.29 -10.91
C THR A 132 -18.56 31.63 -9.48
N ILE A 133 -18.39 32.92 -9.23
CA ILE A 133 -18.05 33.48 -7.92
C ILE A 133 -19.17 34.47 -7.49
N PRO A 134 -19.32 34.75 -6.19
CA PRO A 134 -20.37 35.65 -5.70
C PRO A 134 -20.11 37.11 -6.03
N ASN A 135 -18.85 37.54 -5.95
CA ASN A 135 -18.43 38.93 -6.20
C ASN A 135 -17.45 39.07 -7.36
N GLU A 136 -17.55 40.19 -8.08
CA GLU A 136 -16.75 40.47 -9.27
C GLU A 136 -15.24 40.41 -8.99
N LEU A 137 -14.47 39.96 -9.99
CA LEU A 137 -13.01 39.98 -9.91
C LEU A 137 -12.50 41.43 -9.93
N PRO A 138 -11.49 41.76 -9.11
CA PRO A 138 -10.95 43.12 -9.03
C PRO A 138 -9.98 43.42 -10.17
N ASN A 139 -9.39 42.39 -10.78
CA ASN A 139 -8.37 42.47 -11.81
C ASN A 139 -8.61 41.44 -12.90
N ASN A 140 -7.99 41.64 -14.05
CA ASN A 140 -7.93 40.63 -15.11
C ASN A 140 -6.91 39.54 -14.72
N TYR A 141 -7.31 38.29 -14.85
CA TYR A 141 -6.46 37.11 -14.72
C TYR A 141 -6.49 36.34 -16.03
N SER A 142 -5.31 36.04 -16.58
CA SER A 142 -5.18 35.29 -17.83
C SER A 142 -4.25 34.10 -17.63
N ASN A 143 -4.76 32.91 -17.94
CA ASN A 143 -4.07 31.63 -17.87
C ASN A 143 -3.33 31.40 -16.54
N VAL A 144 -3.95 31.76 -15.43
CA VAL A 144 -3.37 31.65 -14.10
C VAL A 144 -3.60 30.26 -13.49
N ILE A 145 -2.70 29.88 -12.60
CA ILE A 145 -2.92 28.72 -11.73
C ILE A 145 -3.71 29.20 -10.51
N LEU A 146 -4.78 28.46 -10.19
CA LEU A 146 -5.55 28.66 -8.98
C LEU A 146 -5.22 27.58 -7.96
N TYR A 147 -5.36 27.95 -6.69
CA TYR A 147 -5.19 27.02 -5.59
C TYR A 147 -6.43 26.98 -4.72
N ARG A 148 -6.76 25.83 -4.14
CA ARG A 148 -7.78 25.72 -3.10
C ARG A 148 -7.15 25.41 -1.74
N ILE A 149 -7.89 25.71 -0.68
CA ILE A 149 -7.51 25.36 0.68
C ILE A 149 -8.03 23.95 0.98
N PRO A 150 -7.19 23.00 1.39
CA PRO A 150 -7.67 21.67 1.76
C PRO A 150 -8.61 21.74 2.96
N THR A 151 -9.59 20.85 3.02
CA THR A 151 -10.47 20.75 4.19
C THR A 151 -9.79 19.98 5.33
N LEU A 152 -10.26 20.17 6.57
CA LEU A 152 -9.82 19.35 7.70
C LEU A 152 -10.15 17.87 7.49
N SER A 153 -11.28 17.58 6.83
CA SER A 153 -11.71 16.22 6.47
C SER A 153 -10.70 15.53 5.55
N GLU A 154 -10.21 16.23 4.53
CA GLU A 154 -9.17 15.70 3.62
C GLU A 154 -7.87 15.36 4.38
N ARG A 155 -7.47 16.19 5.37
CA ARG A 155 -6.29 15.90 6.19
C ARG A 155 -6.49 14.71 7.12
N LEU A 156 -7.64 14.65 7.79
CA LEU A 156 -7.98 13.54 8.70
C LEU A 156 -8.04 12.22 7.94
N LYS A 157 -8.59 12.23 6.72
CA LYS A 157 -8.62 11.06 5.83
C LYS A 157 -7.22 10.54 5.50
N ILE A 158 -6.26 11.43 5.21
CA ILE A 158 -4.86 11.02 4.96
C ILE A 158 -4.25 10.35 6.20
N ILE A 159 -4.51 10.88 7.40
CA ILE A 159 -4.00 10.30 8.65
C ILE A 159 -4.65 8.93 8.91
N GLU A 160 -5.95 8.81 8.68
CA GLU A 160 -6.68 7.54 8.78
C GLU A 160 -6.12 6.50 7.81
N ASP A 161 -5.90 6.87 6.55
CA ASP A 161 -5.30 6.01 5.54
C ASP A 161 -3.87 5.59 5.93
N MET A 162 -3.07 6.50 6.50
CA MET A 162 -1.72 6.20 7.02
C MET A 162 -1.75 5.22 8.19
N ILE A 163 -2.66 5.42 9.16
CA ILE A 163 -2.82 4.51 10.31
C ILE A 163 -3.26 3.12 9.85
N GLU A 164 -4.18 3.04 8.89
CA GLU A 164 -4.62 1.76 8.32
C GLU A 164 -3.49 1.07 7.55
N SER A 165 -2.68 1.84 6.81
CA SER A 165 -1.51 1.28 6.10
C SER A 165 -0.45 0.70 7.03
N SER A 166 -0.41 1.13 8.29
CA SER A 166 0.57 0.71 9.30
C SER A 166 0.30 -0.68 9.91
N LYS A 167 -0.91 -1.23 9.81
CA LYS A 167 -1.29 -2.40 10.63
C LYS A 167 -0.78 -3.74 10.08
N VAL A 168 -0.75 -3.90 8.77
CA VAL A 168 -0.22 -5.09 8.07
C VAL A 168 0.41 -4.60 6.78
N PRO A 169 1.69 -4.83 6.45
CA PRO A 169 2.27 -4.33 5.19
C PRO A 169 1.66 -4.99 3.95
N LEU A 170 1.79 -4.35 2.77
CA LEU A 170 1.38 -4.96 1.50
C LEU A 170 2.10 -6.31 1.28
N GLY A 171 1.36 -7.32 0.84
CA GLY A 171 1.84 -8.70 0.73
C GLY A 171 1.90 -9.45 2.08
N GLY A 172 1.65 -8.77 3.20
CA GLY A 172 1.53 -9.38 4.52
C GLY A 172 0.29 -10.26 4.63
N LEU A 173 0.39 -11.29 5.47
CA LEU A 173 -0.69 -12.23 5.73
C LEU A 173 -1.32 -11.98 7.10
N THR A 174 -2.62 -12.25 7.18
CA THR A 174 -3.36 -12.24 8.43
C THR A 174 -4.40 -13.34 8.42
N GLU A 175 -4.68 -13.88 9.61
CA GLU A 175 -5.76 -14.82 9.83
C GLU A 175 -7.10 -14.06 9.87
N ASP A 176 -8.16 -14.68 9.34
CA ASP A 176 -9.51 -14.11 9.29
C ASP A 176 -10.57 -15.21 9.45
N PRO A 177 -10.69 -15.81 10.65
CA PRO A 177 -11.60 -16.93 10.88
C PRO A 177 -13.07 -16.59 10.63
N LEU A 178 -13.46 -15.32 10.78
CA LEU A 178 -14.84 -14.84 10.66
C LEU A 178 -15.13 -14.09 9.36
N ASP A 179 -14.18 -14.05 8.42
CA ASP A 179 -14.32 -13.39 7.11
C ASP A 179 -14.66 -11.90 7.19
N GLN A 180 -14.07 -11.19 8.15
CA GLN A 180 -14.39 -9.78 8.45
C GLN A 180 -13.48 -8.78 7.73
N LEU A 181 -12.34 -9.21 7.20
CA LEU A 181 -11.42 -8.30 6.53
C LEU A 181 -11.98 -7.79 5.21
N ASP A 182 -11.82 -6.48 4.98
CA ASP A 182 -12.27 -5.78 3.78
C ASP A 182 -11.78 -6.48 2.50
N PRO A 183 -12.70 -7.00 1.67
CA PRO A 183 -12.34 -7.75 0.47
C PRO A 183 -11.67 -6.89 -0.62
N THR A 184 -11.72 -5.56 -0.52
CA THR A 184 -11.00 -4.66 -1.43
C THR A 184 -9.52 -4.59 -1.09
N ARG A 185 -9.18 -4.68 0.20
CA ARG A 185 -7.81 -4.60 0.74
C ARG A 185 -7.18 -5.97 1.00
N TYR A 186 -7.99 -7.00 1.19
CA TYR A 186 -7.54 -8.35 1.53
C TYR A 186 -8.14 -9.41 0.61
N LYS A 187 -7.31 -10.36 0.18
CA LYS A 187 -7.70 -11.46 -0.71
C LYS A 187 -7.34 -12.81 -0.11
N LEU A 188 -8.21 -13.80 -0.31
CA LEU A 188 -7.90 -15.19 0.03
C LEU A 188 -6.68 -15.69 -0.76
N ILE A 189 -5.81 -16.44 -0.11
CA ILE A 189 -4.62 -17.03 -0.74
C ILE A 189 -4.94 -18.37 -1.42
N ASN A 190 -5.66 -18.28 -2.54
CA ASN A 190 -6.23 -19.42 -3.25
C ASN A 190 -5.95 -19.43 -4.76
N SER A 191 -4.83 -18.85 -5.20
CA SER A 191 -4.49 -18.68 -6.63
C SER A 191 -5.39 -17.74 -7.44
N GLN A 192 -6.30 -17.00 -6.80
CA GLN A 192 -7.19 -16.09 -7.53
C GLN A 192 -6.41 -15.02 -8.31
N THR A 193 -6.95 -14.66 -9.46
CA THR A 193 -6.45 -13.59 -10.32
C THR A 193 -6.94 -12.23 -9.82
N ILE A 194 -6.03 -11.26 -9.71
CA ILE A 194 -6.30 -9.88 -9.30
C ILE A 194 -5.70 -8.88 -10.31
N SER A 195 -6.27 -7.67 -10.35
CA SER A 195 -5.91 -6.63 -11.32
C SER A 195 -4.60 -5.94 -10.98
N ARG A 196 -3.69 -5.80 -11.97
CA ARG A 196 -2.46 -5.00 -11.84
C ARG A 196 -2.73 -3.51 -11.73
N THR A 197 -3.79 -3.00 -12.36
CA THR A 197 -4.12 -1.57 -12.30
C THR A 197 -4.71 -1.19 -10.96
N THR A 198 -5.59 -2.03 -10.41
CA THR A 198 -6.19 -1.81 -9.09
C THR A 198 -5.17 -1.95 -7.97
N TYR A 199 -4.25 -2.90 -8.08
CA TYR A 199 -3.24 -3.21 -7.05
C TYR A 199 -1.82 -2.90 -7.52
N ALA A 200 -1.65 -1.73 -8.16
CA ALA A 200 -0.40 -1.32 -8.81
C ALA A 200 0.79 -1.23 -7.84
N THR A 201 0.57 -0.75 -6.62
CA THR A 201 1.61 -0.62 -5.59
C THR A 201 2.17 -1.99 -5.19
N LEU A 202 1.31 -2.98 -4.95
CA LEU A 202 1.73 -4.36 -4.69
C LEU A 202 2.44 -4.97 -5.90
N TRP A 203 1.91 -4.75 -7.11
CA TRP A 203 2.57 -5.23 -8.33
C TRP A 203 3.99 -4.67 -8.49
N THR A 204 4.20 -3.39 -8.21
CA THR A 204 5.54 -2.77 -8.22
C THR A 204 6.46 -3.37 -7.15
N LEU A 205 5.95 -3.75 -5.98
CA LEU A 205 6.76 -4.44 -4.98
C LEU A 205 7.25 -5.81 -5.48
N LEU A 206 6.37 -6.55 -6.16
CA LEU A 206 6.62 -7.93 -6.58
C LEU A 206 7.37 -8.09 -7.91
N SER A 207 7.23 -7.14 -8.83
CA SER A 207 7.71 -7.29 -10.22
C SER A 207 8.92 -6.40 -10.55
N ARG A 208 9.79 -6.90 -11.44
CA ARG A 208 10.94 -6.17 -11.99
C ARG A 208 11.00 -6.36 -13.50
N SER A 209 11.48 -5.34 -14.20
CA SER A 209 11.72 -5.42 -15.64
C SER A 209 13.09 -6.04 -15.90
N VAL A 210 13.13 -7.01 -16.81
CA VAL A 210 14.35 -7.53 -17.42
C VAL A 210 14.53 -6.83 -18.76
N THR A 211 15.61 -6.08 -18.91
CA THR A 211 15.86 -5.29 -20.12
C THR A 211 16.62 -6.07 -21.18
N SER A 212 17.50 -6.97 -20.76
CA SER A 212 18.35 -7.77 -21.63
C SER A 212 18.94 -8.94 -20.87
N ILE A 213 19.42 -9.93 -21.62
CA ILE A 213 20.35 -10.94 -21.12
C ILE A 213 21.66 -10.78 -21.88
N THR A 214 22.79 -10.98 -21.20
CA THR A 214 24.14 -10.94 -21.78
C THR A 214 24.71 -12.36 -21.80
N PRO A 215 24.53 -13.12 -22.91
CA PRO A 215 24.97 -14.51 -23.02
C PRO A 215 26.44 -14.76 -22.67
N SER A 216 27.33 -13.87 -23.08
CA SER A 216 28.78 -14.02 -22.85
C SER A 216 29.19 -14.02 -21.36
N THR A 217 28.28 -13.64 -20.47
CA THR A 217 28.54 -13.57 -19.02
C THR A 217 27.43 -14.20 -18.19
N ASP A 218 26.41 -14.79 -18.83
CA ASP A 218 25.21 -15.34 -18.19
C ASP A 218 24.47 -14.34 -17.28
N ARG A 219 24.57 -13.03 -17.56
CA ARG A 219 23.96 -11.99 -16.72
C ARG A 219 22.63 -11.52 -17.26
N ILE A 220 21.64 -11.47 -16.37
CA ILE A 220 20.31 -10.91 -16.59
C ILE A 220 20.32 -9.46 -16.11
N SER A 221 20.07 -8.52 -17.01
CA SER A 221 20.05 -7.09 -16.71
C SER A 221 18.68 -6.68 -16.17
N SER A 222 18.66 -6.17 -14.93
CA SER A 222 17.46 -5.64 -14.28
C SER A 222 17.89 -4.55 -13.28
N ALA A 223 17.70 -3.27 -13.64
CA ALA A 223 18.18 -2.17 -12.83
C ALA A 223 17.48 -2.10 -11.46
N ALA A 224 18.24 -1.83 -10.40
CA ALA A 224 17.73 -1.70 -9.03
C ALA A 224 16.78 -2.85 -8.61
N HIS A 225 17.10 -4.08 -9.01
CA HIS A 225 16.22 -5.23 -8.80
C HIS A 225 16.04 -5.57 -7.32
N GLY A 226 17.05 -5.31 -6.48
CA GLY A 226 17.02 -5.55 -5.04
C GLY A 226 17.03 -7.02 -4.63
N CYS A 227 17.38 -7.91 -5.56
CA CYS A 227 17.49 -9.34 -5.28
C CYS A 227 18.77 -9.66 -4.53
N VAL A 228 18.73 -10.70 -3.71
CA VAL A 228 19.87 -11.20 -2.94
C VAL A 228 20.26 -12.61 -3.36
N GLU A 229 21.48 -13.03 -3.01
CA GLU A 229 22.00 -14.38 -3.26
C GLU A 229 21.05 -15.44 -2.69
N GLY A 230 20.73 -16.48 -3.49
CA GLY A 230 19.86 -17.58 -3.08
C GLY A 230 18.37 -17.25 -3.08
N GLN A 231 17.96 -16.04 -3.48
CA GLN A 231 16.55 -15.70 -3.61
C GLN A 231 15.89 -16.43 -4.80
N LEU A 232 14.65 -16.88 -4.63
CA LEU A 232 13.86 -17.46 -5.71
C LEU A 232 13.18 -16.38 -6.56
N VAL A 233 13.32 -16.50 -7.89
CA VAL A 233 12.67 -15.65 -8.89
C VAL A 233 11.99 -16.49 -9.96
N LYS A 234 11.03 -15.90 -10.68
CA LYS A 234 10.39 -16.50 -11.87
C LYS A 234 10.29 -15.47 -12.99
N PHE A 235 10.29 -15.94 -14.23
CA PHE A 235 10.16 -15.10 -15.43
C PHE A 235 8.87 -15.40 -16.18
N ASN A 236 8.34 -14.41 -16.89
CA ASN A 236 7.15 -14.58 -17.74
C ASN A 236 7.45 -14.99 -19.19
N PHE A 237 8.72 -15.18 -19.53
CA PHE A 237 9.17 -15.49 -20.88
C PHE A 237 10.03 -16.75 -20.92
N THR A 238 10.07 -17.37 -22.09
CA THR A 238 10.92 -18.52 -22.41
C THR A 238 11.89 -18.12 -23.53
N GLY A 239 13.16 -18.48 -23.37
CA GLY A 239 14.23 -18.16 -24.33
C GLY A 239 15.56 -17.92 -23.64
N GLY A 240 16.66 -18.03 -24.38
CA GLY A 240 18.01 -17.74 -23.87
C GLY A 240 18.42 -18.58 -22.66
N GLY A 241 17.98 -19.84 -22.56
CA GLY A 241 18.23 -20.72 -21.41
C GLY A 241 17.20 -20.61 -20.27
N ILE A 242 16.25 -19.68 -20.36
CA ILE A 242 15.18 -19.49 -19.37
C ILE A 242 13.89 -20.16 -19.86
N THR A 243 13.20 -20.84 -18.95
CA THR A 243 11.85 -21.37 -19.15
C THR A 243 10.87 -20.57 -18.30
N ALA A 244 9.79 -20.07 -18.91
CA ALA A 244 8.75 -19.31 -18.21
C ALA A 244 8.17 -20.11 -17.03
N LEU A 245 7.76 -19.39 -15.98
CA LEU A 245 7.17 -19.94 -14.75
C LEU A 245 8.06 -20.89 -13.94
N THR A 246 9.25 -21.21 -14.43
CA THR A 246 10.24 -22.00 -13.70
C THR A 246 10.90 -21.14 -12.63
N LYS A 247 11.12 -21.75 -11.46
CA LYS A 247 11.78 -21.11 -10.33
C LYS A 247 13.29 -21.22 -10.48
N TYR A 248 13.96 -20.09 -10.33
CA TYR A 248 15.42 -20.00 -10.39
C TYR A 248 15.96 -19.32 -9.14
N TYR A 249 17.14 -19.74 -8.71
CA TYR A 249 17.86 -19.09 -7.63
C TYR A 249 18.75 -17.99 -8.19
N VAL A 250 18.71 -16.81 -7.58
CA VAL A 250 19.56 -15.67 -7.89
C VAL A 250 20.98 -15.97 -7.42
N ARG A 251 21.96 -15.69 -8.28
CA ARG A 251 23.38 -15.92 -8.09
C ARG A 251 24.18 -14.68 -8.46
N ASN A 252 25.23 -14.39 -7.69
CA ASN A 252 26.15 -13.29 -7.93
C ASN A 252 25.46 -11.94 -8.27
N PRO A 253 24.47 -11.50 -7.47
CA PRO A 253 23.76 -10.26 -7.73
C PRO A 253 24.65 -9.03 -7.55
N THR A 254 24.46 -8.04 -8.41
CA THR A 254 24.92 -6.66 -8.20
C THR A 254 23.71 -5.77 -7.92
N ALA A 255 23.85 -4.45 -8.07
CA ALA A 255 22.70 -3.55 -8.02
C ALA A 255 21.79 -3.66 -9.25
N ASN A 256 22.33 -4.08 -10.41
CA ASN A 256 21.67 -3.93 -11.71
C ASN A 256 21.62 -5.20 -12.56
N ASP A 257 22.22 -6.29 -12.10
CA ASP A 257 22.22 -7.56 -12.80
C ASP A 257 22.56 -8.72 -11.86
N PHE A 258 22.26 -9.93 -12.32
CA PHE A 258 22.53 -11.16 -11.58
C PHE A 258 22.62 -12.33 -12.56
N GLN A 259 23.11 -13.47 -12.08
CA GLN A 259 23.09 -14.76 -12.77
C GLN A 259 22.07 -15.67 -12.09
N ILE A 260 21.74 -16.82 -12.69
CA ILE A 260 20.76 -17.76 -12.13
C ILE A 260 21.26 -19.20 -12.08
N SER A 261 20.70 -19.99 -11.15
CA SER A 261 20.91 -21.44 -11.04
C SER A 261 19.61 -22.20 -10.78
N ALA A 262 19.59 -23.50 -11.06
CA ALA A 262 18.44 -24.36 -10.80
C ALA A 262 18.31 -24.79 -9.32
N THR A 263 19.41 -24.76 -8.57
CA THR A 263 19.46 -25.06 -7.13
C THR A 263 20.13 -23.92 -6.37
N GLU A 264 19.90 -23.82 -5.07
CA GLU A 264 20.31 -22.69 -4.21
C GLU A 264 21.80 -22.36 -4.33
N THR A 265 22.66 -23.38 -4.38
CA THR A 265 24.12 -23.25 -4.56
C THR A 265 24.61 -23.93 -5.83
N GLY A 266 23.75 -24.03 -6.84
CA GLY A 266 24.00 -24.75 -8.08
C GLY A 266 24.96 -24.04 -9.03
N THR A 267 25.29 -24.74 -10.11
CA THR A 267 26.01 -24.17 -11.24
C THR A 267 25.19 -23.08 -11.91
N ILE A 268 25.87 -22.06 -12.42
CA ILE A 268 25.24 -21.01 -13.23
C ILE A 268 24.64 -21.64 -14.48
N ILE A 269 23.42 -21.23 -14.84
CA ILE A 269 22.76 -21.62 -16.07
C ILE A 269 23.39 -20.85 -17.23
N ASP A 270 23.81 -21.58 -18.26
CA ASP A 270 24.28 -21.03 -19.53
C ASP A 270 23.13 -20.32 -20.27
N LEU A 271 23.25 -19.01 -20.44
CA LEU A 271 22.25 -18.18 -21.10
C LEU A 271 22.64 -17.96 -22.56
N THR A 272 21.79 -18.39 -23.49
CA THR A 272 22.20 -18.54 -24.91
C THR A 272 21.77 -17.41 -25.83
N SER A 273 20.85 -16.54 -25.40
CA SER A 273 20.39 -15.40 -26.20
C SER A 273 19.80 -14.29 -25.32
N SER A 274 19.79 -13.05 -25.84
CA SER A 274 19.17 -11.93 -25.14
C SER A 274 17.65 -12.10 -25.08
N GLN A 275 17.06 -11.75 -23.94
CA GLN A 275 15.61 -11.70 -23.73
C GLN A 275 15.23 -10.47 -22.94
N SER A 276 13.96 -10.07 -23.04
CA SER A 276 13.36 -9.02 -22.22
C SER A 276 11.99 -9.47 -21.72
N GLY A 277 11.56 -8.91 -20.60
CA GLY A 277 10.25 -9.23 -20.04
C GLY A 277 10.13 -8.86 -18.57
N THR A 278 9.27 -9.59 -17.85
CA THR A 278 8.99 -9.34 -16.44
C THR A 278 9.47 -10.50 -15.58
N MET A 279 10.08 -10.15 -14.46
CA MET A 279 10.47 -11.05 -13.38
C MET A 279 9.61 -10.81 -12.15
N LEU A 280 9.24 -11.87 -11.43
CA LEU A 280 8.71 -11.78 -10.06
C LEU A 280 9.82 -12.13 -9.06
N ILE A 281 9.98 -11.30 -8.04
CA ILE A 281 10.98 -11.48 -6.97
C ILE A 281 10.47 -12.35 -5.81
N ASN A 282 9.21 -12.74 -5.84
CA ASN A 282 8.66 -13.78 -4.98
C ASN A 282 7.99 -14.84 -5.86
N ALA A 283 8.57 -16.05 -5.83
CA ALA A 283 8.17 -17.15 -6.68
C ALA A 283 6.81 -17.79 -6.33
N GLU A 284 6.14 -17.38 -5.26
CA GLU A 284 4.79 -17.85 -4.92
C GLU A 284 3.71 -17.13 -5.75
N TRP A 285 3.98 -15.91 -6.20
CA TRP A 285 3.04 -15.11 -6.97
C TRP A 285 3.02 -15.56 -8.43
N GLY A 286 1.87 -15.40 -9.09
CA GLY A 286 1.69 -15.76 -10.50
C GLY A 286 1.60 -14.54 -11.40
N PHE A 287 1.92 -14.71 -12.68
CA PHE A 287 1.88 -13.64 -13.69
C PHE A 287 0.46 -13.33 -14.20
N GLY A 288 -0.58 -14.07 -13.79
CA GLY A 288 -1.92 -13.91 -14.32
C GLY A 288 -1.98 -14.22 -15.82
N ASP A 289 -2.71 -13.37 -16.54
CA ASP A 289 -2.75 -13.30 -18.00
C ASP A 289 -1.43 -12.79 -18.64
N GLY A 290 -0.40 -12.50 -17.84
CA GLY A 290 0.88 -11.96 -18.31
C GLY A 290 0.88 -10.46 -18.57
N SER A 291 -0.28 -9.79 -18.57
CA SER A 291 -0.43 -8.40 -19.01
C SER A 291 -1.17 -7.51 -18.00
N THR A 292 -2.45 -7.79 -17.74
CA THR A 292 -3.33 -6.91 -16.95
C THR A 292 -3.60 -7.42 -15.54
N THR A 293 -3.21 -8.66 -15.25
CA THR A 293 -3.52 -9.34 -13.98
C THR A 293 -2.32 -10.07 -13.40
N PHE A 294 -2.44 -10.50 -12.14
CA PHE A 294 -1.48 -11.37 -11.46
C PHE A 294 -2.21 -12.26 -10.46
N ASN A 295 -1.60 -13.38 -10.05
CA ASN A 295 -2.22 -14.32 -9.12
C ASN A 295 -1.64 -14.16 -7.72
N VAL A 296 -2.52 -14.15 -6.72
CA VAL A 296 -2.10 -14.32 -5.32
C VAL A 296 -1.57 -15.75 -5.10
N PRO A 297 -0.72 -15.99 -4.09
CA PRO A 297 -0.27 -17.33 -3.74
C PRO A 297 -1.43 -18.29 -3.40
N ASP A 298 -1.19 -19.59 -3.58
CA ASP A 298 -2.00 -20.64 -2.95
C ASP A 298 -1.31 -21.17 -1.71
N ARG A 299 -1.97 -21.09 -0.56
CA ARG A 299 -1.46 -21.72 0.66
C ARG A 299 -2.51 -22.59 1.37
N LYS A 300 -3.58 -22.96 0.67
CA LYS A 300 -4.62 -23.83 1.24
C LYS A 300 -4.02 -25.19 1.62
N GLY A 301 -4.22 -25.61 2.86
CA GLY A 301 -3.75 -26.90 3.36
C GLY A 301 -2.24 -27.01 3.60
N LEU A 302 -1.48 -25.92 3.48
CA LEU A 302 -0.03 -25.93 3.68
C LEU A 302 0.35 -25.34 5.05
N PHE A 303 1.39 -25.91 5.66
CA PHE A 303 2.03 -25.31 6.82
C PHE A 303 3.09 -24.30 6.41
N ALA A 304 3.11 -23.14 7.07
CA ALA A 304 4.17 -22.17 6.87
C ALA A 304 5.43 -22.57 7.64
N ARG A 305 6.59 -22.40 7.00
CA ARG A 305 7.90 -22.41 7.68
C ARG A 305 8.63 -21.11 7.38
N TYR A 306 9.40 -20.63 8.36
CA TYR A 306 10.28 -19.49 8.11
C TYR A 306 11.39 -19.88 7.16
N ALA A 307 11.70 -19.01 6.21
CA ALA A 307 12.77 -19.19 5.23
C ALA A 307 14.16 -19.10 5.89
N GLY A 308 15.15 -19.74 5.26
CA GLY A 308 16.56 -19.70 5.61
C GLY A 308 17.04 -20.86 6.49
N VAL A 309 18.36 -20.92 6.68
CA VAL A 309 19.04 -21.87 7.56
C VAL A 309 19.17 -21.27 8.95
N HIS A 310 18.72 -21.99 9.98
CA HIS A 310 18.90 -21.59 11.36
C HIS A 310 20.40 -21.54 11.71
N GLY A 311 20.86 -20.51 12.43
CA GLY A 311 22.29 -20.33 12.71
C GLY A 311 22.92 -21.41 13.61
N THR A 312 22.22 -21.85 14.66
CA THR A 312 22.81 -22.73 15.69
C THR A 312 22.02 -23.99 16.06
N ARG A 313 20.72 -24.08 15.71
CA ARG A 313 19.89 -25.22 16.06
C ARG A 313 20.00 -26.31 15.01
N ALA A 314 20.55 -27.44 15.43
CA ALA A 314 20.61 -28.65 14.64
C ALA A 314 19.32 -29.47 14.76
N LYS A 315 18.94 -30.13 13.67
CA LYS A 315 17.91 -31.19 13.68
C LYS A 315 18.50 -32.48 14.22
N ALA A 316 17.64 -33.41 14.65
CA ALA A 316 18.06 -34.67 15.28
C ALA A 316 19.02 -35.51 14.41
N ALA A 317 18.84 -35.48 13.08
CA ALA A 317 19.71 -36.17 12.12
C ALA A 317 21.04 -35.43 11.81
N GLY A 318 21.35 -34.33 12.52
CA GLY A 318 22.50 -33.47 12.24
C GLY A 318 22.22 -32.42 11.17
N GLY A 319 23.05 -31.37 11.15
CA GLY A 319 22.85 -30.17 10.32
C GLY A 319 21.74 -29.26 10.85
N ASN A 320 21.72 -27.99 10.42
CA ASN A 320 20.76 -27.01 10.92
C ASN A 320 19.39 -27.15 10.27
N TYR A 321 18.34 -26.65 10.94
CA TYR A 321 17.03 -26.48 10.33
C TYR A 321 17.14 -25.57 9.11
N ASN A 322 16.65 -26.01 7.95
CA ASN A 322 16.66 -25.22 6.71
C ASN A 322 15.25 -25.11 6.14
N GLY A 323 14.74 -23.87 6.10
CA GLY A 323 13.45 -23.47 5.52
C GLY A 323 13.43 -23.33 4.00
N GLY A 324 14.61 -23.27 3.36
CA GLY A 324 14.78 -22.86 1.97
C GLY A 324 14.58 -21.36 1.78
N ALA A 325 14.65 -20.89 0.54
CA ALA A 325 14.35 -19.50 0.19
C ALA A 325 12.86 -19.17 0.33
N VAL A 326 12.51 -17.88 0.35
CA VAL A 326 11.10 -17.46 0.30
C VAL A 326 10.43 -18.00 -0.96
N GLY A 327 9.30 -18.70 -0.81
CA GLY A 327 8.58 -19.36 -1.90
C GLY A 327 9.08 -20.76 -2.28
N TYR A 328 9.94 -21.35 -1.45
CA TYR A 328 10.34 -22.75 -1.55
C TYR A 328 9.16 -23.69 -1.25
N GLU A 329 8.95 -24.69 -2.10
CA GLU A 329 7.88 -25.68 -1.98
C GLU A 329 8.43 -27.00 -1.41
N GLY A 330 8.42 -27.12 -0.09
CA GLY A 330 8.71 -28.39 0.58
C GLY A 330 7.55 -29.37 0.44
N GLN A 331 7.87 -30.66 0.39
CA GLN A 331 6.90 -31.76 0.51
C GLN A 331 6.90 -32.29 1.95
N ASP A 332 5.85 -33.04 2.31
CA ASP A 332 5.81 -33.75 3.59
C ASP A 332 6.95 -34.77 3.67
N MET A 333 7.54 -34.90 4.86
CA MET A 333 8.68 -35.78 5.09
C MET A 333 8.59 -36.38 6.50
N PHE A 334 8.85 -37.67 6.61
CA PHE A 334 9.01 -38.36 7.89
C PHE A 334 10.51 -38.60 8.17
N GLN A 335 10.92 -38.45 9.43
CA GLN A 335 12.30 -38.73 9.81
C GLN A 335 12.59 -40.23 9.68
N GLY A 336 13.71 -40.60 9.05
CA GLY A 336 14.15 -41.99 9.02
C GLY A 336 14.24 -42.58 10.43
N PHE A 337 13.63 -43.74 10.64
CA PHE A 337 13.63 -44.46 11.91
C PHE A 337 13.87 -45.96 11.67
N LEU A 338 14.47 -46.61 12.65
CA LEU A 338 14.71 -48.05 12.65
C LEU A 338 14.10 -48.64 13.92
N ILE A 339 13.32 -49.70 13.78
CA ILE A 339 12.87 -50.54 14.90
C ILE A 339 13.72 -51.81 14.90
N GLN A 340 14.50 -52.01 15.97
CA GLN A 340 15.18 -53.29 16.23
C GLN A 340 14.46 -53.99 17.38
N ALA A 341 14.05 -55.24 17.16
CA ALA A 341 13.48 -56.10 18.20
C ALA A 341 14.45 -57.25 18.49
N ILE A 342 14.70 -57.51 19.79
CA ILE A 342 15.45 -58.68 20.25
C ILE A 342 14.43 -59.77 20.58
N SER A 343 14.51 -60.92 19.91
CA SER A 343 13.62 -62.04 20.17
C SER A 343 13.84 -62.59 21.59
N ASN A 344 12.77 -62.72 22.36
CA ASN A 344 12.75 -63.50 23.60
C ASN A 344 11.92 -64.77 23.37
N GLY A 345 12.50 -65.73 22.65
CA GLY A 345 11.98 -67.10 22.51
C GLY A 345 10.72 -67.24 21.64
N GLY A 346 10.92 -67.70 20.40
CA GLY A 346 9.85 -68.19 19.52
C GLY A 346 9.34 -67.16 18.51
N SER A 347 9.76 -67.32 17.25
CA SER A 347 9.29 -66.61 16.05
C SER A 347 9.95 -65.25 15.72
N ALA A 348 10.81 -65.31 14.70
CA ALA A 348 11.19 -64.32 13.68
C ALA A 348 11.67 -62.90 14.06
N VAL A 349 12.77 -62.76 14.83
CA VAL A 349 13.79 -61.71 14.58
C VAL A 349 15.16 -62.22 15.05
N MET A 350 16.07 -62.56 14.14
CA MET A 350 17.48 -62.88 14.47
C MET A 350 18.37 -61.68 14.10
N PRO A 351 19.52 -61.45 14.76
CA PRO A 351 20.55 -60.54 14.25
C PRO A 351 20.99 -60.98 12.85
N GLY A 352 20.74 -60.16 11.83
CA GLY A 352 20.94 -60.52 10.41
C GLY A 352 19.82 -61.35 9.78
N GLY A 353 18.77 -61.69 10.52
CA GLY A 353 17.57 -62.38 10.02
C GLY A 353 16.51 -61.40 9.53
N SER A 354 15.90 -61.69 8.39
CA SER A 354 14.86 -60.87 7.76
C SER A 354 13.61 -60.78 8.65
N ILE A 355 13.16 -59.56 8.97
CA ILE A 355 11.82 -59.31 9.55
C ILE A 355 10.80 -59.55 8.46
N GLY A 356 10.39 -60.82 8.27
CA GLY A 356 9.40 -61.24 7.28
C GLY A 356 9.79 -60.99 5.82
N THR A 357 9.75 -62.01 4.97
CA THR A 357 9.82 -61.83 3.50
C THR A 357 8.49 -61.32 2.93
N GLY A 358 7.70 -60.61 3.72
CA GLY A 358 6.37 -60.11 3.37
C GLY A 358 6.46 -58.73 2.73
N ASN A 359 5.52 -58.43 1.82
CA ASN A 359 5.37 -57.09 1.27
C ASN A 359 5.18 -56.06 2.39
N PRO A 360 5.60 -54.79 2.18
CA PRO A 360 5.34 -53.71 3.13
C PRO A 360 3.87 -53.70 3.54
N LEU A 361 3.60 -53.81 4.85
CA LEU A 361 2.25 -53.71 5.39
C LEU A 361 1.85 -52.23 5.51
N TYR A 362 0.59 -51.92 5.23
CA TYR A 362 0.03 -50.60 5.46
C TYR A 362 0.10 -50.23 6.95
N PRO A 363 0.16 -48.94 7.32
CA PRO A 363 0.06 -48.53 8.71
C PRO A 363 -1.19 -49.11 9.37
N LEU A 364 -1.01 -49.91 10.43
CA LEU A 364 -2.08 -50.53 11.20
C LEU A 364 -2.23 -49.80 12.54
N ASN A 365 -3.45 -49.61 13.00
CA ASN A 365 -3.72 -49.14 14.36
C ASN A 365 -3.39 -50.26 15.36
N ASP A 366 -2.72 -49.94 16.47
CA ASP A 366 -2.46 -50.88 17.58
C ASP A 366 -3.72 -51.15 18.44
N GLY A 367 -4.84 -50.49 18.14
CA GLY A 367 -6.14 -50.65 18.79
C GLY A 367 -6.18 -50.16 20.25
N THR A 368 -5.05 -49.76 20.80
CA THR A 368 -4.87 -49.32 22.20
C THR A 368 -4.94 -47.81 22.27
N ASN A 369 -4.32 -47.16 21.30
CA ASN A 369 -4.34 -45.74 21.17
C ASN A 369 -5.55 -45.41 20.25
N GLY A 370 -6.73 -45.02 20.77
CA GLY A 370 -8.01 -44.51 20.13
C GLY A 370 -8.13 -44.11 18.61
N THR A 371 -8.96 -43.13 18.21
CA THR A 371 -9.13 -42.76 16.77
C THR A 371 -9.12 -41.25 16.49
N PRO A 372 -8.57 -40.79 15.33
CA PRO A 372 -7.79 -41.52 14.32
C PRO A 372 -6.28 -41.54 14.67
N ARG A 373 -5.56 -42.61 14.32
CA ARG A 373 -4.10 -42.74 14.56
C ARG A 373 -3.27 -43.27 13.38
N THR A 374 -3.90 -43.40 12.21
CA THR A 374 -3.24 -43.60 10.92
C THR A 374 -3.93 -42.74 9.86
N GLY A 375 -3.21 -42.39 8.80
CA GLY A 375 -3.71 -41.53 7.71
C GLY A 375 -2.71 -41.47 6.55
N ASN A 376 -3.11 -40.80 5.46
CA ASN A 376 -2.28 -40.66 4.26
C ASN A 376 -1.22 -39.54 4.38
N GLU A 377 -1.41 -38.60 5.30
CA GLU A 377 -0.49 -37.50 5.57
C GLU A 377 -0.04 -37.58 7.02
N THR A 378 1.26 -37.39 7.26
CA THR A 378 1.78 -37.23 8.63
C THR A 378 1.63 -35.77 9.04
N ASN A 379 0.65 -35.46 9.89
CA ASN A 379 0.44 -34.13 10.45
C ASN A 379 0.24 -34.17 11.97
N PRO A 380 0.65 -33.10 12.71
CA PRO A 380 0.22 -32.93 14.09
C PRO A 380 -1.26 -32.51 14.14
N ALA A 381 -1.86 -32.50 15.34
CA ALA A 381 -3.20 -31.93 15.51
C ALA A 381 -3.25 -30.47 15.00
N PHE A 382 -4.31 -30.12 14.25
CA PHE A 382 -4.45 -28.81 13.63
C PHE A 382 -5.91 -28.31 13.64
N ILE A 383 -6.07 -27.01 13.40
CA ILE A 383 -7.35 -26.36 13.06
C ILE A 383 -7.18 -25.60 11.75
N SER A 384 -8.22 -25.61 10.93
CA SER A 384 -8.23 -24.87 9.66
C SER A 384 -8.74 -23.45 9.87
N ILE A 385 -7.92 -22.45 9.51
CA ILE A 385 -8.26 -21.03 9.60
C ILE A 385 -8.10 -20.40 8.21
N LYS A 386 -9.04 -19.53 7.83
CA LYS A 386 -8.89 -18.72 6.61
C LYS A 386 -7.75 -17.73 6.80
N CYS A 387 -6.86 -17.67 5.81
CA CYS A 387 -5.80 -16.66 5.75
C CYS A 387 -6.00 -15.78 4.51
N LYS A 388 -5.79 -14.48 4.68
CA LYS A 388 -5.87 -13.48 3.61
C LYS A 388 -4.56 -12.70 3.50
N VAL A 389 -4.24 -12.27 2.28
CA VAL A 389 -3.11 -11.41 1.95
C VAL A 389 -3.56 -9.98 1.75
N ARG A 390 -2.81 -9.01 2.26
CA ARG A 390 -3.05 -7.58 2.01
C ARG A 390 -2.61 -7.20 0.60
N VAL A 391 -3.54 -6.66 -0.20
CA VAL A 391 -3.33 -6.25 -1.59
C VAL A 391 -3.44 -4.74 -1.84
N ALA A 392 -4.03 -3.97 -0.90
CA ALA A 392 -4.11 -2.51 -0.94
C ALA A 392 -3.90 -1.89 0.44
#